data_AF-A0A9E5BGC3-F1
#
_entry.id   AF-A0A9E5BGC3-F1
#
_cell.length_a   1.000
_cell.length_b   1.000
_cell.length_c   1.000
_cell.angle_alpha   90.00
_cell.angle_beta   90.00
_cell.angle_gamma   90.00
#
_symmetry.space_group_name_H-M   'P 1'
#
loop_
_entity.id
_entity.type
_entity.pdbx_description
1 polymer ?
#
loop_
_entity_poly.entity_id
_entity_poly.type
_entity_poly.pdbx_seq_one_letter_code
_entity_poly.pdbx_strand_id
1 'polypeptide(L)'
;MLFITLAIYLAKMNSVPTGGLIYARWATYGFAILIIFLALLELSGGFTLGGLTIPPRWKPETVTFPLALSMENYFFIFFGLVILIPLEKIKDDKQWKIIFAIICVAAVIFAFAMISEVMAKNYIATAAKTKARLPVFQAILLFASLGQIPIHLFVRRPSLLD
;
A
#
# COMPACT_ATOMS: atom_id res chain seq x y z
N MET A 1 -32.66 38.40 -1.59
CA MET A 1 -31.18 38.27 -1.50
C MET A 1 -30.73 37.36 -0.37
N LEU A 2 -31.23 37.50 0.87
CA LEU A 2 -30.79 36.66 2.02
C LEU A 2 -30.97 35.14 1.82
N PHE A 3 -32.07 34.70 1.21
CA PHE A 3 -32.35 33.27 0.96
C PHE A 3 -31.40 32.62 -0.05
N ILE A 4 -30.93 33.37 -1.04
CA ILE A 4 -29.96 32.87 -2.03
C ILE A 4 -28.58 32.75 -1.38
N THR A 5 -28.19 33.74 -0.57
CA THR A 5 -26.94 33.67 0.20
C THR A 5 -26.95 32.51 1.20
N LEU A 6 -28.08 32.26 1.89
CA LEU A 6 -28.22 31.14 2.83
C LEU A 6 -28.21 29.78 2.11
N ALA A 7 -28.87 29.66 0.94
CA ALA A 7 -28.85 28.45 0.13
C ALA A 7 -27.45 28.18 -0.46
N ILE A 8 -26.70 29.22 -0.85
CA ILE A 8 -25.31 29.11 -1.29
C ILE A 8 -24.40 28.73 -0.10
N TYR A 9 -24.63 29.28 1.09
CA TYR A 9 -23.88 28.93 2.31
C TYR A 9 -24.14 27.49 2.73
N LEU A 10 -25.39 27.02 2.66
CA LEU A 10 -25.78 25.63 2.93
C LEU A 10 -25.23 24.66 1.88
N ALA A 11 -25.21 25.04 0.59
CA ALA A 11 -24.61 24.24 -0.46
C ALA A 11 -23.08 24.13 -0.32
N LYS A 12 -22.42 25.20 0.16
CA LYS A 12 -20.98 25.24 0.41
C LYS A 12 -20.57 24.51 1.69
N MET A 13 -21.48 24.37 2.67
CA MET A 13 -21.25 23.53 3.86
C MET A 13 -21.38 22.03 3.59
N ASN A 14 -22.05 21.62 2.50
CA ASN A 14 -22.17 20.21 2.10
C ASN A 14 -21.07 19.72 1.14
N SER A 15 -20.12 20.57 0.75
CA SER A 15 -18.96 20.14 -0.03
C SER A 15 -17.84 19.69 0.90
N VAL A 16 -17.97 18.47 1.44
CA VAL A 16 -16.84 17.67 1.93
C VAL A 16 -15.71 17.82 0.90
N PRO A 17 -14.45 18.11 1.29
CA PRO A 17 -13.41 18.51 0.34
C PRO A 17 -13.15 17.37 -0.64
N THR A 18 -13.77 17.47 -1.81
CA THR A 18 -13.77 16.46 -2.87
C THR A 18 -12.34 16.19 -3.36
N GLY A 19 -11.43 17.15 -3.16
CA GLY A 19 -10.00 17.02 -3.46
C GLY A 19 -9.27 15.98 -2.60
N GLY A 20 -9.54 15.89 -1.29
CA GLY A 20 -8.83 14.97 -0.38
C GLY A 20 -9.03 13.51 -0.79
N LEU A 21 -10.24 13.17 -1.21
CA LEU A 21 -10.59 11.83 -1.66
C LEU A 21 -9.92 11.46 -3.00
N ILE A 22 -9.76 12.43 -3.89
CA ILE A 22 -9.05 12.25 -5.16
C ILE A 22 -7.56 11.96 -4.89
N TYR A 23 -6.91 12.75 -4.03
CA TYR A 23 -5.50 12.50 -3.66
C TYR A 23 -5.32 11.14 -2.99
N ALA A 24 -6.25 10.73 -2.13
CA ALA A 24 -6.22 9.41 -1.50
C ALA A 24 -6.29 8.26 -2.54
N ARG A 25 -7.09 8.42 -3.59
CA ARG A 25 -7.15 7.44 -4.70
C ARG A 25 -5.88 7.43 -5.54
N TRP A 26 -5.30 8.58 -5.84
CA TRP A 26 -4.00 8.62 -6.53
C TRP A 26 -2.89 7.99 -5.70
N ALA A 27 -2.88 8.21 -4.38
CA ALA A 27 -1.95 7.56 -3.47
C ALA A 27 -2.13 6.03 -3.46
N THR A 28 -3.38 5.56 -3.50
CA THR A 28 -3.74 4.13 -3.61
C THR A 28 -3.18 3.52 -4.89
N TYR A 29 -3.39 4.17 -6.05
CA TYR A 29 -2.84 3.70 -7.33
C TYR A 29 -1.32 3.73 -7.35
N GLY A 30 -0.71 4.80 -6.84
CA GLY A 30 0.75 4.91 -6.73
C GLY A 30 1.33 3.81 -5.86
N PHE A 31 0.72 3.51 -4.72
CA PHE A 31 1.13 2.42 -3.83
C PHE A 31 0.98 1.05 -4.50
N ALA A 32 -0.16 0.78 -5.15
CA ALA A 32 -0.39 -0.48 -5.85
C ALA A 32 0.62 -0.70 -6.99
N ILE A 33 0.88 0.31 -7.81
CA ILE A 33 1.91 0.27 -8.85
C ILE A 33 3.29 0.03 -8.24
N LEU A 34 3.61 0.71 -7.14
CA LEU A 34 4.90 0.58 -6.46
C LEU A 34 5.13 -0.84 -5.95
N ILE A 35 4.17 -1.45 -5.25
CA ILE A 35 4.35 -2.81 -4.70
C ILE A 35 4.40 -3.88 -5.79
N ILE A 36 3.64 -3.71 -6.89
CA ILE A 36 3.72 -4.59 -8.05
C ILE A 36 5.09 -4.44 -8.74
N PHE A 37 5.55 -3.21 -8.94
CA PHE A 37 6.85 -2.93 -9.52
C PHE A 37 7.98 -3.54 -8.69
N LEU A 38 7.95 -3.39 -7.36
CA LEU A 38 8.94 -4.00 -6.46
C LEU A 38 8.95 -5.52 -6.55
N ALA A 39 7.77 -6.16 -6.60
CA ALA A 39 7.67 -7.61 -6.74
C ALA A 39 8.20 -8.10 -8.09
N LEU A 40 7.91 -7.39 -9.17
CA LEU A 40 8.44 -7.71 -10.50
C LEU A 40 9.95 -7.52 -10.58
N LEU A 41 10.48 -6.46 -9.98
CA LEU A 41 11.92 -6.20 -9.93
C LEU A 41 12.66 -7.29 -9.14
N GLU A 42 12.05 -7.80 -8.08
CA GLU A 42 12.60 -8.92 -7.31
C GLU A 42 12.60 -10.21 -8.12
N LEU A 43 11.49 -10.51 -8.81
CA LEU A 43 11.37 -11.68 -9.69
C LEU A 43 12.33 -11.63 -10.89
N SER A 44 12.65 -10.43 -11.39
CA SER A 44 13.62 -10.25 -12.48
C SER A 44 15.08 -10.28 -12.02
N GLY A 45 15.35 -10.33 -10.71
CA GLY A 45 16.70 -10.29 -10.16
C GLY A 45 17.36 -8.90 -10.20
N GLY A 46 16.56 -7.84 -10.30
CA GLY A 46 17.00 -6.46 -10.51
C GLY A 46 16.70 -5.94 -11.91
N PHE A 47 16.90 -4.63 -12.09
CA PHE A 47 16.70 -3.96 -13.37
C PHE A 47 17.93 -3.11 -13.72
N THR A 48 18.45 -3.30 -14.93
CA THR A 48 19.61 -2.56 -15.44
C THR A 48 19.19 -1.82 -16.70
N LEU A 49 19.04 -0.49 -16.62
CA LEU A 49 18.75 0.36 -17.77
C LEU A 49 19.95 1.26 -18.04
N GLY A 50 20.81 0.84 -18.97
CA GLY A 50 22.06 1.54 -19.26
C GLY A 50 22.96 1.61 -18.01
N GLY A 51 23.28 2.83 -17.55
CA GLY A 51 24.10 3.05 -16.35
C GLY A 51 23.35 2.99 -15.02
N LEU A 52 22.01 2.90 -15.02
CA LEU A 52 21.21 2.84 -13.80
C LEU A 52 20.94 1.37 -13.42
N THR A 53 21.61 0.89 -12.37
CA THR A 53 21.37 -0.44 -11.80
C THR A 53 20.52 -0.31 -10.55
N ILE A 54 19.29 -0.80 -10.60
CA ILE A 54 18.42 -0.89 -9.42
C ILE A 54 18.55 -2.33 -8.90
N PRO A 55 19.27 -2.54 -7.79
CA PRO A 55 19.42 -3.87 -7.22
C PRO A 55 18.07 -4.37 -6.66
N PRO A 56 17.85 -5.69 -6.65
CA PRO A 56 16.72 -6.28 -5.95
C PRO A 56 16.78 -5.97 -4.45
N ARG A 57 15.60 -5.97 -3.81
CA ARG A 57 15.42 -5.65 -2.39
C ARG A 57 16.13 -6.68 -1.50
N TRP A 58 16.22 -7.93 -1.96
CA TRP A 58 17.07 -8.97 -1.43
C TRP A 58 18.03 -9.52 -2.50
N LYS A 59 19.28 -9.78 -2.12
CA LYS A 59 20.20 -10.53 -2.97
C LYS A 59 19.99 -12.03 -2.72
N PRO A 60 19.74 -12.86 -3.76
CA PRO A 60 19.44 -14.29 -3.59
C PRO A 60 20.53 -15.05 -2.82
N GLU A 61 21.77 -14.60 -2.90
CA GLU A 61 22.94 -15.16 -2.21
C GLU A 61 22.91 -15.01 -0.68
N THR A 62 22.07 -14.10 -0.16
CA THR A 62 22.01 -13.75 1.27
C THR A 62 20.74 -14.26 1.97
N VAL A 63 19.84 -14.93 1.24
CA VAL A 63 18.52 -15.32 1.74
C VAL A 63 18.47 -16.80 2.06
N THR A 64 18.24 -17.12 3.33
CA THR A 64 18.19 -18.50 3.85
C THR A 64 16.97 -19.29 3.34
N PHE A 65 15.89 -18.61 2.93
CA PHE A 65 14.62 -19.24 2.50
C PHE A 65 14.10 -18.63 1.18
N PRO A 66 14.59 -19.10 0.02
CA PRO A 66 14.20 -18.54 -1.29
C PRO A 66 12.71 -18.71 -1.60
N LEU A 67 12.08 -19.78 -1.11
CA LEU A 67 10.64 -20.03 -1.30
C LEU A 67 9.78 -18.95 -0.62
N ALA A 68 10.13 -18.55 0.61
CA ALA A 68 9.40 -17.52 1.34
C ALA A 68 9.45 -16.17 0.62
N LEU A 69 10.60 -15.84 0.01
CA LEU A 69 10.77 -14.62 -0.79
C LEU A 69 9.90 -14.65 -2.06
N SER A 70 9.84 -15.78 -2.77
CA SER A 70 8.94 -15.91 -3.93
C SER A 70 7.47 -15.76 -3.54
N MET A 71 7.05 -16.37 -2.42
CA MET A 71 5.68 -16.23 -1.92
C MET A 71 5.36 -14.79 -1.52
N GLU A 72 6.30 -14.06 -0.93
CA GLU A 72 6.14 -12.64 -0.63
C GLU A 72 5.92 -11.81 -1.90
N ASN A 73 6.69 -12.07 -2.96
CA ASN A 73 6.54 -11.36 -4.24
C ASN A 73 5.17 -11.61 -4.88
N TYR A 74 4.70 -12.86 -4.90
CA TYR A 74 3.36 -13.17 -5.40
C TYR A 74 2.28 -12.52 -4.54
N PHE A 75 2.48 -12.46 -3.22
CA PHE A 75 1.58 -11.77 -2.31
C PHE A 75 1.53 -10.26 -2.59
N PHE A 76 2.66 -9.61 -2.90
CA PHE A 76 2.70 -8.18 -3.24
C PHE A 76 1.93 -7.88 -4.52
N ILE A 77 2.07 -8.74 -5.54
CA ILE A 77 1.29 -8.64 -6.78
C ILE A 77 -0.20 -8.82 -6.48
N PHE A 78 -0.56 -9.86 -5.73
CA PHE A 78 -1.95 -10.12 -5.33
C PHE A 78 -2.54 -8.92 -4.58
N PHE A 79 -1.85 -8.41 -3.57
CA PHE A 79 -2.32 -7.28 -2.77
C PHE A 79 -2.48 -6.02 -3.63
N GLY A 80 -1.53 -5.73 -4.51
CA GLY A 80 -1.62 -4.63 -5.47
C GLY A 80 -2.85 -4.76 -6.38
N LEU A 81 -3.11 -5.94 -6.93
CA LEU A 81 -4.29 -6.17 -7.77
C LEU A 81 -5.60 -6.01 -7.00
N VAL A 82 -5.66 -6.48 -5.75
CA VAL A 82 -6.86 -6.35 -4.89
C VAL A 82 -7.15 -4.88 -4.57
N ILE A 83 -6.11 -4.09 -4.27
CA ILE A 83 -6.25 -2.65 -3.98
C ILE A 83 -6.74 -1.87 -5.21
N LEU A 84 -6.38 -2.29 -6.42
CA LEU A 84 -6.82 -1.67 -7.67
C LEU A 84 -8.32 -1.90 -7.97
N ILE A 85 -9.01 -2.78 -7.24
CA ILE A 85 -10.43 -3.04 -7.45
C ILE A 85 -11.23 -1.76 -7.11
N PRO A 86 -12.07 -1.25 -8.04
CA PRO A 86 -12.87 -0.06 -7.79
C PRO A 86 -14.07 -0.38 -6.89
N LEU A 87 -13.83 -0.44 -5.57
CA LEU A 87 -14.80 -0.75 -4.52
C LEU A 87 -16.05 0.17 -4.53
N GLU A 88 -15.91 1.40 -5.01
CA GLU A 88 -17.03 2.35 -5.17
C GLU A 88 -18.11 1.83 -6.12
N LYS A 89 -17.71 1.08 -7.15
CA LYS A 89 -18.62 0.59 -8.20
C LYS A 89 -19.39 -0.66 -7.77
N ILE A 90 -19.00 -1.27 -6.65
CA ILE A 90 -19.65 -2.47 -6.12
C ILE A 90 -20.96 -2.04 -5.43
N LYS A 91 -22.08 -2.52 -5.97
CA LYS A 91 -23.42 -2.24 -5.43
C LYS A 91 -23.82 -3.20 -4.31
N ASP A 92 -23.30 -4.42 -4.34
CA ASP A 92 -23.57 -5.44 -3.32
C ASP A 92 -22.75 -5.19 -2.04
N ASP A 93 -23.45 -4.97 -0.93
CA ASP A 93 -22.87 -4.72 0.39
C ASP A 93 -22.11 -5.94 0.93
N LYS A 94 -22.56 -7.16 0.61
CA LYS A 94 -21.90 -8.39 1.05
C LYS A 94 -20.57 -8.59 0.35
N GLN A 95 -20.52 -8.39 -0.97
CA GLN A 95 -19.27 -8.47 -1.74
C GLN A 95 -18.28 -7.39 -1.31
N TRP A 96 -18.75 -6.16 -1.08
CA TRP A 96 -17.89 -5.08 -0.60
C TRP A 96 -17.26 -5.41 0.76
N LYS A 97 -18.05 -5.92 1.72
CA LYS A 97 -17.54 -6.34 3.04
C LYS A 97 -16.47 -7.43 2.93
N ILE A 98 -16.65 -8.40 2.03
CA ILE A 98 -15.67 -9.47 1.80
C ILE A 98 -14.37 -8.90 1.24
N ILE A 99 -14.42 -8.08 0.19
CA ILE A 99 -13.21 -7.52 -0.42
C ILE A 99 -12.51 -6.57 0.56
N PHE A 100 -13.28 -5.77 1.30
CA PHE A 100 -12.73 -4.91 2.35
C PHE A 100 -12.03 -5.74 3.45
N ALA A 101 -12.64 -6.83 3.90
CA ALA A 101 -12.01 -7.74 4.86
C ALA A 101 -10.72 -8.37 4.30
N ILE A 102 -10.71 -8.76 3.01
CA ILE A 102 -9.51 -9.25 2.33
C ILE A 102 -8.41 -8.20 2.33
N ILE A 103 -8.73 -6.93 2.03
CA ILE A 103 -7.76 -5.82 2.06
C ILE A 103 -7.21 -5.62 3.47
N CYS A 104 -8.05 -5.65 4.50
CA CYS A 104 -7.61 -5.51 5.89
C CYS A 104 -6.65 -6.64 6.29
N VAL A 105 -7.03 -7.89 6.01
CA VAL A 105 -6.18 -9.05 6.32
C VAL A 105 -4.87 -8.99 5.53
N ALA A 106 -4.93 -8.65 4.24
CA ALA A 106 -3.75 -8.50 3.41
C ALA A 106 -2.84 -7.36 3.92
N ALA A 107 -3.38 -6.20 4.32
CA ALA A 107 -2.58 -5.13 4.90
C ALA A 107 -1.86 -5.57 6.19
N VAL A 108 -2.50 -6.38 7.03
CA VAL A 108 -1.88 -6.95 8.24
C VAL A 108 -0.77 -7.93 7.87
N ILE A 109 -1.02 -8.86 6.94
CA ILE A 109 0.00 -9.81 6.44
C ILE A 109 1.19 -9.04 5.83
N PHE A 110 0.92 -7.98 5.07
CA PHE A 110 1.94 -7.12 4.50
C PHE A 110 2.79 -6.47 5.61
N ALA A 111 2.17 -5.92 6.66
CA ALA A 111 2.91 -5.37 7.79
C ALA A 111 3.83 -6.41 8.46
N PHE A 112 3.35 -7.65 8.64
CA PHE A 112 4.18 -8.75 9.16
C PHE A 112 5.35 -9.08 8.22
N ALA A 113 5.15 -9.09 6.90
CA ALA A 113 6.23 -9.30 5.93
C ALA A 113 7.31 -8.21 6.05
N MET A 114 6.91 -6.94 6.13
CA MET A 114 7.86 -5.82 6.27
C MET A 114 8.63 -5.87 7.59
N ILE A 115 7.97 -6.19 8.71
CA ILE A 115 8.65 -6.36 10.01
C ILE A 115 9.64 -7.53 9.94
N SER A 116 9.25 -8.65 9.34
CA SER A 116 10.12 -9.82 9.19
C SER A 116 11.34 -9.51 8.33
N GLU A 117 11.18 -8.75 7.24
CA GLU A 117 12.30 -8.30 6.42
C GLU A 117 13.28 -7.42 7.21
N VAL A 118 12.76 -6.45 7.98
CA VAL A 118 13.58 -5.59 8.82
C VAL A 118 14.36 -6.40 9.85
N MET A 119 13.71 -7.37 10.48
CA MET A 119 14.33 -8.27 11.45
C MET A 119 15.42 -9.13 10.81
N ALA A 120 15.17 -9.68 9.63
CA ALA A 120 16.14 -10.48 8.89
C ALA A 120 17.37 -9.65 8.48
N LYS A 121 17.17 -8.41 8.00
CA LYS A 121 18.27 -7.49 7.68
C LYS A 121 19.07 -7.10 8.91
N ASN A 122 18.39 -6.89 10.03
CA ASN A 122 19.04 -6.58 11.31
C ASN A 122 19.86 -7.77 11.83
N TYR A 123 19.35 -8.99 11.68
CA TYR A 123 20.05 -10.22 12.06
C TYR A 123 21.34 -10.41 11.24
N ILE A 124 21.28 -10.24 9.91
CA ILE A 124 22.44 -10.34 9.02
C ILE A 124 23.49 -9.27 9.36
N ALA A 125 23.08 -8.02 9.58
CA ALA A 125 23.99 -6.94 9.94
C ALA A 125 24.70 -7.23 11.28
N THR A 126 23.95 -7.73 12.27
CA THR A 126 24.46 -8.12 13.59
C THR A 126 25.48 -9.25 13.47
N ALA A 127 25.20 -10.27 12.66
CA ALA A 127 26.12 -11.38 12.40
C ALA A 127 27.41 -10.89 11.73
N ALA A 128 27.32 -9.87 10.86
CA ALA A 128 28.47 -9.22 10.23
C ALA A 128 29.18 -8.19 11.13
N LYS A 129 28.78 -8.03 12.41
CA LYS A 129 29.27 -6.99 13.34
C LYS A 129 29.15 -5.56 12.79
N THR A 130 28.18 -5.32 11.92
CA THR A 130 27.89 -4.02 11.33
C THR A 130 26.56 -3.48 11.84
N LYS A 131 26.40 -2.15 11.88
CA LYS A 131 25.14 -1.54 12.32
C LYS A 131 24.11 -1.64 11.20
N ALA A 132 22.93 -2.19 11.50
CA ALA A 132 21.83 -2.23 10.54
C ALA A 132 21.40 -0.81 10.12
N ARG A 133 21.24 -0.59 8.81
CA ARG A 133 20.73 0.68 8.28
C ARG A 133 19.27 0.85 8.68
N LEU A 134 18.88 2.08 9.03
CA LEU A 134 17.49 2.42 9.33
C LEU A 134 16.58 2.05 8.14
N PRO A 135 15.53 1.24 8.36
CA PRO A 135 14.69 0.69 7.30
C PRO A 135 13.58 1.68 6.90
N VAL A 136 13.95 2.91 6.56
CA VAL A 136 12.99 4.00 6.29
C VAL A 136 12.00 3.63 5.19
N PHE A 137 12.48 3.00 4.11
CA PHE A 137 11.64 2.57 2.99
C PHE A 137 10.59 1.53 3.40
N GLN A 138 10.97 0.58 4.26
CA GLN A 138 10.07 -0.45 4.79
C GLN A 138 8.99 0.16 5.66
N ALA A 139 9.35 1.11 6.52
CA ALA A 139 8.41 1.83 7.34
C ALA A 139 7.40 2.61 6.49
N ILE A 140 7.85 3.31 5.44
CA ILE A 140 6.96 4.02 4.51
C ILE A 140 5.95 3.06 3.87
N LEU A 141 6.41 1.92 3.35
CA LEU A 141 5.52 0.93 2.74
C LEU A 141 4.54 0.31 3.74
N LEU A 142 4.98 0.06 4.98
CA LEU A 142 4.11 -0.41 6.06
C LEU A 142 3.01 0.61 6.34
N PHE A 143 3.35 1.89 6.56
CA PHE A 143 2.35 2.93 6.81
C PHE A 143 1.43 3.13 5.60
N ALA A 144 1.96 3.10 4.38
CA ALA A 144 1.16 3.19 3.16
C ALA A 144 0.19 2.02 3.03
N SER A 145 0.59 0.80 3.40
CA SER A 145 -0.27 -0.40 3.38
C SER A 145 -1.42 -0.31 4.40
N LEU A 146 -1.12 0.12 5.64
CA LEU A 146 -2.14 0.29 6.67
C LEU A 146 -3.07 1.46 6.35
N GLY A 147 -2.56 2.49 5.69
CA GLY A 147 -3.34 3.62 5.19
C GLY A 147 -4.39 3.23 4.14
N GLN A 148 -4.26 2.09 3.47
CA GLN A 148 -5.28 1.63 2.51
C GLN A 148 -6.63 1.35 3.18
N ILE A 149 -6.62 0.89 4.43
CA ILE A 149 -7.84 0.57 5.19
C ILE A 149 -8.75 1.81 5.35
N PRO A 150 -8.30 2.92 5.97
CA PRO A 150 -9.12 4.12 6.10
C PRO A 150 -9.44 4.74 4.74
N ILE A 151 -8.52 4.72 3.77
CA ILE A 151 -8.77 5.26 2.43
C ILE A 151 -9.97 4.54 1.78
N HIS A 152 -9.98 3.21 1.74
CA HIS A 152 -11.08 2.45 1.15
C HIS A 152 -12.40 2.61 1.91
N LEU A 153 -12.35 2.81 3.23
CA LEU A 153 -13.54 3.06 4.05
C LEU A 153 -14.16 4.43 3.73
N PHE A 154 -13.35 5.49 3.74
CA PHE A 154 -13.81 6.87 3.50
C PHE A 154 -14.21 7.12 2.05
N VAL A 155 -13.57 6.43 1.10
CA VAL A 155 -13.98 6.43 -0.31
C VAL A 155 -15.42 5.96 -0.50
N ARG A 156 -15.86 4.93 0.24
CA ARG A 156 -17.23 4.41 0.15
C ARG A 156 -18.22 5.24 0.97
N ARG A 157 -17.81 5.70 2.15
CA ARG A 157 -18.65 6.50 3.05
C ARG A 157 -17.96 7.83 3.37
N PRO A 158 -17.99 8.79 2.44
CA PRO A 158 -17.37 10.10 2.65
C PRO A 158 -17.99 10.87 3.81
N SER A 159 -19.25 10.55 4.19
CA SER A 159 -19.94 11.11 5.35
C SER A 159 -19.36 10.71 6.71
N LEU A 160 -18.34 9.83 6.76
CA LEU A 160 -17.60 9.51 7.98
C LEU A 160 -16.42 10.46 8.23
N LEU A 161 -16.18 11.41 7.32
CA LEU A 161 -15.16 12.45 7.44
C LEU A 161 -15.71 13.77 8.01
N ASP A 162 -17.04 13.88 8.16
CA ASP A 162 -17.76 15.00 8.79
C ASP A 162 -17.86 14.79 10.31
#